data_AF-A0A6L2L0D8-F1
#
_entry.id   AF-A0A6L2L0D8-F1
#
_cell.length_a   1.000
_cell.length_b   1.000
_cell.length_c   1.000
_cell.angle_alpha   90.00
_cell.angle_beta   90.00
_cell.angle_gamma   90.00
#
_symmetry.space_group_name_H-M   'P 1'
#
loop_
_entity.id
_entity.type
_entity.pdbx_description
1 polymer ?
#
loop_
_entity_poly.entity_id
_entity_poly.type
_entity_poly.pdbx_seq_one_letter_code
_entity_poly.pdbx_strand_id
1 'polypeptide(L)'
;MAALCFGNFTLDEETALRLQVEFDEDEQRLTRERTEKELEANIALIEIWDDVQATIDADYPMEERLQVEEQQELTDEEKATLFMQLLEKRRKFFAAKKVEEKRNKPPTQAQQRKIMCTYLKNMEGKKLKDLKNKSFDYIQNMFDRDFKRVNIFVDFKTELVGCSLKRAGEELTQESAKKQKVEDEKNNRA
;
A
#
# COMPACT_ATOMS: atom_id res chain seq x y z
N MET A 1 -109.32 1.36 0.21
CA MET A 1 -108.37 2.48 0.33
C MET A 1 -107.95 2.59 1.78
N ALA A 2 -106.71 2.24 2.09
CA ALA A 2 -106.13 2.38 3.42
C ALA A 2 -105.15 3.56 3.38
N ALA A 3 -105.41 4.59 4.18
CA ALA A 3 -104.49 5.69 4.41
C ALA A 3 -104.37 5.85 5.93
N LEU A 4 -103.27 5.36 6.50
CA LEU A 4 -102.81 5.77 7.82
C LEU A 4 -101.51 6.52 7.60
N CYS A 5 -101.63 7.85 7.65
CA CYS A 5 -100.54 8.79 7.52
C CYS A 5 -99.65 8.72 8.76
N PHE A 6 -98.35 8.65 8.52
CA PHE A 6 -97.28 8.90 9.48
C PHE A 6 -97.55 10.22 10.23
N GLY A 7 -97.48 10.18 11.57
CA GLY A 7 -97.57 11.36 12.41
C GLY A 7 -96.36 12.27 12.19
N ASN A 8 -96.62 13.48 11.71
CA ASN A 8 -95.62 14.54 11.53
C ASN A 8 -95.33 15.20 12.88
N PHE A 9 -94.05 15.23 13.26
CA PHE A 9 -93.52 16.16 14.26
C PHE A 9 -93.57 17.57 13.66
N THR A 10 -94.54 18.40 14.06
CA THR A 10 -94.52 19.84 13.78
C THR A 10 -93.69 20.53 14.86
N LEU A 11 -92.43 20.80 14.57
CA LEU A 11 -91.63 21.75 15.36
C LEU A 11 -92.19 23.16 15.14
N ASP A 12 -92.35 23.91 16.22
CA ASP A 12 -92.82 25.29 16.20
C ASP A 12 -91.79 26.18 15.49
N GLU A 13 -92.22 27.03 14.55
CA GLU A 13 -91.35 27.82 13.66
C GLU A 13 -90.43 28.77 14.44
N GLU A 14 -90.87 29.22 15.63
CA GLU A 14 -90.06 30.02 16.56
C GLU A 14 -88.86 29.22 17.13
N THR A 15 -89.05 27.92 17.40
CA THR A 15 -87.96 27.06 17.90
C THR A 15 -86.91 26.76 16.84
N ALA A 16 -87.30 26.67 15.57
CA ALA A 16 -86.37 26.49 14.46
C ALA A 16 -85.49 27.74 14.24
N LEU A 17 -86.08 28.94 14.31
CA LEU A 17 -85.35 30.20 14.17
C LEU A 17 -84.36 30.45 15.33
N ARG A 18 -84.74 30.10 16.58
CA ARG A 18 -83.81 30.21 17.73
C ARG A 18 -82.61 29.29 17.59
N LEU A 19 -82.82 28.04 17.18
CA LEU A 19 -81.74 27.09 16.94
C LEU A 19 -80.80 27.58 15.82
N GLN A 20 -81.33 28.17 14.76
CA GLN A 20 -80.51 28.69 13.66
C GLN A 20 -79.54 29.80 14.11
N VAL A 21 -80.02 30.75 14.92
CA VAL A 21 -79.18 31.82 15.47
C VAL A 21 -78.12 31.28 16.41
N GLU A 22 -78.46 30.30 17.25
CA GLU A 22 -77.52 29.63 18.15
C GLU A 22 -76.42 28.88 17.37
N PHE A 23 -76.78 28.20 16.28
CA PHE A 23 -75.81 27.56 15.37
C PHE A 23 -74.87 28.57 14.70
N ASP A 24 -75.40 29.70 14.20
CA ASP A 24 -74.58 30.75 13.56
C ASP A 24 -73.63 31.44 14.57
N GLU A 25 -74.06 31.63 15.82
CA GLU A 25 -73.24 32.17 16.89
C GLU A 25 -72.14 31.19 17.33
N ASP A 26 -72.45 29.90 17.46
CA ASP A 26 -71.49 28.87 17.82
C ASP A 26 -70.43 28.65 16.73
N GLU A 27 -70.80 28.76 15.45
CA GLU A 27 -69.83 28.71 14.34
C GLU A 27 -68.85 29.90 14.38
N GLN A 28 -69.34 31.10 14.73
CA GLN A 28 -68.47 32.27 14.95
C GLN A 28 -67.55 32.12 16.15
N ARG A 29 -67.99 31.46 17.22
CA ARG A 29 -67.13 31.16 18.38
C ARG A 29 -66.04 30.15 18.02
N LEU A 30 -66.40 29.10 17.28
CA LEU A 30 -65.47 28.05 16.85
C LEU A 30 -64.38 28.60 15.93
N THR A 31 -64.72 29.51 15.02
CA THR A 31 -63.75 30.16 14.12
C THR A 31 -62.77 31.04 14.90
N ARG A 32 -63.23 31.82 15.87
CA ARG A 32 -62.37 32.63 16.75
C ARG A 32 -61.44 31.76 17.59
N GLU A 33 -61.97 30.72 18.22
CA GLU A 33 -61.18 29.77 19.01
C GLU A 33 -60.12 29.07 18.16
N ARG A 34 -60.45 28.72 16.90
CA ARG A 34 -59.49 28.15 15.96
C ARG A 34 -58.37 29.14 15.61
N THR A 35 -58.69 30.40 15.34
CA THR A 35 -57.68 31.44 15.06
C THR A 35 -56.81 31.75 16.28
N GLU A 36 -57.36 31.69 17.49
CA GLU A 36 -56.63 31.89 18.73
C GLU A 36 -55.64 30.75 18.99
N LYS A 37 -56.08 29.49 18.82
CA LYS A 37 -55.21 28.31 18.90
C LYS A 37 -54.10 28.34 17.85
N GLU A 38 -54.39 28.81 16.64
CA GLU A 38 -53.39 28.98 15.59
C GLU A 38 -52.37 30.06 15.94
N LEU A 39 -52.83 31.19 16.50
CA LEU A 39 -51.96 32.26 16.97
C LEU A 39 -51.07 31.81 18.14
N GLU A 40 -51.61 31.06 19.09
CA GLU A 40 -50.87 30.49 20.21
C GLU A 40 -49.80 29.49 19.74
N ALA A 41 -50.15 28.60 18.79
CA ALA A 41 -49.19 27.68 18.18
C ALA A 41 -48.07 28.42 17.41
N ASN A 42 -48.39 29.51 16.72
CA ASN A 42 -47.41 30.32 16.03
C ASN A 42 -46.47 31.05 17.00
N ILE A 43 -46.98 31.56 18.13
CA ILE A 43 -46.15 32.16 19.19
C ILE A 43 -45.20 31.11 19.76
N ALA A 44 -45.71 29.92 20.09
CA ALA A 44 -44.87 28.83 20.60
C ALA A 44 -43.77 28.42 19.60
N LEU A 45 -44.08 28.40 18.30
CA LEU A 45 -43.08 28.13 17.26
C LEU A 45 -42.02 29.23 17.16
N ILE A 46 -42.38 30.49 17.34
CA ILE A 46 -41.43 31.61 17.35
C ILE A 46 -40.49 31.50 18.56
N GLU A 47 -41.03 31.21 19.75
CA GLU A 47 -40.21 31.03 20.96
C GLU A 47 -39.22 29.87 20.81
N ILE A 48 -39.64 28.76 20.20
CA ILE A 48 -38.75 27.63 19.89
C ILE A 48 -37.68 28.03 18.88
N TRP A 49 -38.04 28.82 17.86
CA TRP A 49 -37.08 29.28 16.85
C TRP A 49 -36.03 30.22 17.44
N ASP A 50 -36.44 31.13 18.33
CA ASP A 50 -35.55 32.05 19.02
C ASP A 50 -34.56 31.31 19.93
N ASP A 51 -35.00 30.25 20.63
CA ASP A 51 -34.12 29.40 21.44
C ASP A 51 -33.09 28.66 20.57
N VAL A 52 -33.53 28.06 19.46
CA VAL A 52 -32.62 27.40 18.50
C VAL A 52 -31.63 28.41 17.91
N GLN A 53 -32.07 29.62 17.56
CA GLN A 53 -31.18 30.66 17.05
C GLN A 53 -30.15 31.08 18.10
N ALA A 54 -30.57 31.23 19.36
CA ALA A 54 -29.66 31.55 20.47
C ALA A 54 -28.61 30.46 20.70
N THR A 55 -28.97 29.17 20.53
CA THR A 55 -27.99 28.08 20.58
C THR A 55 -26.97 28.14 19.44
N ILE A 56 -27.43 28.42 18.22
CA ILE A 56 -26.55 28.56 17.04
C ILE A 56 -25.60 29.74 17.20
N ASP A 57 -26.10 30.89 17.66
CA ASP A 57 -25.30 32.10 17.84
C ASP A 57 -24.25 31.94 18.97
N ALA A 58 -24.53 31.10 19.97
CA ALA A 58 -23.58 30.76 21.03
C ALA A 58 -22.46 29.81 20.56
N ASP A 59 -22.78 28.87 19.65
CA ASP A 59 -21.84 27.86 19.16
C ASP A 59 -20.95 28.34 18.00
N TYR A 60 -21.45 29.24 17.14
CA TYR A 60 -20.70 29.83 16.02
C TYR A 60 -19.28 30.36 16.38
N PRO A 61 -19.09 31.15 17.46
CA PRO A 61 -17.75 31.63 17.82
C PRO A 61 -16.83 30.52 18.35
N MET A 62 -17.38 29.39 18.80
CA MET A 62 -16.60 28.25 19.29
C MET A 62 -15.89 27.54 18.14
N GLU A 63 -16.58 27.38 17.00
CA GLU A 63 -16.03 26.75 15.79
C GLU A 63 -14.97 27.61 15.10
N GLU A 64 -15.17 28.93 15.08
CA GLU A 64 -14.18 29.88 14.55
C GLU A 64 -12.89 29.88 15.38
N ARG A 65 -13.01 29.83 16.72
CA ARG A 65 -11.84 29.75 17.61
C ARG A 65 -11.06 28.45 17.45
N LEU A 66 -11.77 27.33 17.27
CA LEU A 66 -11.14 26.02 17.07
C LEU A 66 -10.32 25.97 15.77
N GLN A 67 -10.87 26.51 14.66
CA GLN A 67 -10.14 26.62 13.39
C GLN A 67 -8.92 27.54 13.46
N VAL A 68 -9.03 28.67 14.17
CA VAL A 68 -7.90 29.60 14.36
C VAL A 68 -6.80 28.92 15.19
N GLU A 69 -7.15 28.20 16.24
CA GLU A 69 -6.20 27.46 17.08
C GLU A 69 -5.46 26.37 16.28
N GLU A 70 -6.16 25.56 15.48
CA GLU A 70 -5.54 24.58 14.57
C GLU A 70 -4.59 25.21 13.53
N GLN A 71 -4.94 26.39 13.00
CA GLN A 71 -4.05 27.10 12.08
C GLN A 71 -2.85 27.75 12.78
N GLN A 72 -3.00 28.14 14.05
CA GLN A 72 -1.97 28.77 14.87
C GLN A 72 -0.91 27.76 15.37
N GLU A 73 -1.28 26.49 15.61
CA GLU A 73 -0.34 25.45 16.09
C GLU A 73 0.89 25.27 15.17
N LEU A 74 0.66 25.38 13.86
CA LEU A 74 1.61 25.53 12.75
C LEU A 74 1.89 26.97 12.32
N THR A 75 2.93 27.66 12.77
CA THR A 75 3.28 28.94 12.09
C THR A 75 3.55 28.69 10.60
N ASP A 76 3.22 29.66 9.74
CA ASP A 76 3.42 29.51 8.29
C ASP A 76 4.89 29.23 7.94
N GLU A 77 5.82 29.75 8.74
CA GLU A 77 7.26 29.50 8.63
C GLU A 77 7.63 28.05 8.98
N GLU A 78 7.04 27.47 10.01
CA GLU A 78 7.24 26.06 10.39
C GLU A 78 6.64 25.11 9.35
N LYS A 79 5.44 25.42 8.85
CA LYS A 79 4.80 24.68 7.75
C LYS A 79 5.67 24.70 6.49
N ALA A 80 6.20 25.87 6.11
CA ALA A 80 7.11 26.01 4.98
C ALA A 80 8.42 25.22 5.19
N THR A 81 8.97 25.27 6.40
CA THR A 81 10.20 24.54 6.76
C THR A 81 10.00 23.03 6.67
N LEU A 82 8.91 22.50 7.24
CA LEU A 82 8.55 21.08 7.16
C LEU A 82 8.35 20.63 5.71
N PHE A 83 7.70 21.46 4.89
CA PHE A 83 7.51 21.17 3.47
C PHE A 83 8.84 21.13 2.70
N MET A 84 9.75 22.07 2.96
CA MET A 84 11.10 22.05 2.38
C MET A 84 11.89 20.80 2.79
N GLN A 85 11.86 20.43 4.07
CA GLN A 85 12.52 19.22 4.57
C GLN A 85 11.97 17.95 3.91
N LEU A 86 10.65 17.87 3.71
CA LEU A 86 10.00 16.76 3.01
C LEU A 86 10.47 16.68 1.55
N LEU A 87 10.52 17.81 0.84
CA LEU A 87 11.01 17.87 -0.55
C LEU A 87 12.48 17.46 -0.65
N GLU A 88 13.32 17.90 0.27
CA GLU A 88 14.73 17.53 0.30
C GLU A 88 14.92 16.02 0.53
N LYS A 89 14.21 15.45 1.51
CA LYS A 89 14.21 13.99 1.76
C LYS A 89 13.73 13.23 0.53
N ARG A 90 12.67 13.69 -0.13
CA ARG A 90 12.13 13.06 -1.35
C ARG A 90 13.12 13.11 -2.51
N ARG A 91 13.80 14.23 -2.73
CA ARG A 91 14.87 14.37 -3.75
C ARG A 91 16.03 13.40 -3.48
N LYS A 92 16.50 13.33 -2.23
CA LYS A 92 17.57 12.41 -1.80
C LYS A 92 17.17 10.95 -2.02
N PHE A 93 15.95 10.56 -1.65
CA PHE A 93 15.42 9.22 -1.87
C PHE A 93 15.40 8.82 -3.35
N PHE A 94 14.89 9.67 -4.24
CA PHE A 94 14.88 9.36 -5.67
C PHE A 94 16.27 9.34 -6.29
N ALA A 95 17.20 10.18 -5.83
CA ALA A 95 18.59 10.11 -6.25
C ALA A 95 19.24 8.77 -5.86
N ALA A 96 19.06 8.34 -4.61
CA ALA A 96 19.53 7.04 -4.13
C ALA A 96 18.92 5.88 -4.92
N LYS A 97 17.59 5.89 -5.12
CA LYS A 97 16.87 4.87 -5.88
C LYS A 97 17.39 4.75 -7.32
N LYS A 98 17.69 5.86 -7.99
CA LYS A 98 18.29 5.85 -9.34
C LYS A 98 19.71 5.25 -9.35
N VAL A 99 20.50 5.48 -8.31
CA VAL A 99 21.84 4.90 -8.18
C VAL A 99 21.75 3.39 -7.93
N GLU A 100 20.85 2.98 -7.05
CA GLU A 100 20.59 1.57 -6.76
C GLU A 100 20.03 0.83 -7.98
N GLU A 101 19.06 1.41 -8.68
CA GLU A 101 18.53 0.89 -9.93
C GLU A 101 19.64 0.71 -10.98
N LYS A 102 20.58 1.66 -11.09
CA LYS A 102 21.74 1.52 -12.00
C LYS A 102 22.68 0.39 -11.59
N ARG A 103 22.84 0.11 -10.29
CA ARG A 103 23.68 -0.99 -9.77
C ARG A 103 23.03 -2.36 -9.92
N ASN A 104 21.71 -2.43 -9.75
CA ASN A 104 20.92 -3.65 -9.83
C ASN A 104 20.48 -4.00 -11.26
N LYS A 105 20.97 -3.27 -12.27
CA LYS A 105 20.73 -3.63 -13.67
C LYS A 105 21.35 -5.01 -13.94
N PRO A 106 20.56 -5.98 -14.43
CA PRO A 106 21.11 -7.26 -14.80
C PRO A 106 22.20 -7.04 -15.85
N PRO A 107 23.32 -7.78 -15.78
CA PRO A 107 24.40 -7.64 -16.73
C PRO A 107 23.87 -7.86 -18.15
N THR A 108 24.29 -7.00 -19.08
CA THR A 108 23.87 -7.11 -20.48
C THR A 108 24.37 -8.41 -21.09
N GLN A 109 23.74 -8.90 -22.17
CA GLN A 109 24.17 -10.12 -22.86
C GLN A 109 25.66 -10.08 -23.25
N ALA A 110 26.17 -8.91 -23.65
CA ALA A 110 27.60 -8.72 -23.95
C ALA A 110 28.49 -8.82 -22.70
N GLN A 111 28.05 -8.29 -21.55
CA GLN A 111 28.76 -8.41 -20.28
C GLN A 111 28.75 -9.87 -19.80
N GLN A 112 27.60 -10.55 -19.84
CA GLN A 112 27.46 -11.98 -19.54
C GLN A 112 28.39 -12.80 -20.43
N ARG A 113 28.41 -12.55 -21.75
CA ARG A 113 29.30 -13.22 -22.69
C ARG A 113 30.77 -13.02 -22.32
N LYS A 114 31.17 -11.81 -21.94
CA LYS A 114 32.54 -11.51 -21.50
C LYS A 114 32.92 -12.29 -20.26
N ILE A 115 32.02 -12.39 -19.28
CA ILE A 115 32.22 -13.17 -18.06
C ILE A 115 32.36 -14.66 -18.40
N MET A 116 31.42 -15.22 -19.16
CA MET A 116 31.44 -16.63 -19.59
C MET A 116 32.72 -16.98 -20.37
N CYS A 117 33.13 -16.15 -21.34
CA CYS A 117 34.37 -16.37 -22.10
C CYS A 117 35.62 -16.32 -21.21
N THR A 118 35.63 -15.44 -20.21
CA THR A 118 36.76 -15.33 -19.26
C THR A 118 36.84 -16.59 -18.39
N TYR A 119 35.71 -17.10 -17.92
CA TYR A 119 35.63 -18.35 -17.18
C TYR A 119 36.12 -19.54 -18.02
N LEU A 120 35.58 -19.73 -19.23
CA LEU A 120 35.96 -20.83 -20.11
C LEU A 120 37.44 -20.80 -20.50
N LYS A 121 38.04 -19.61 -20.66
CA LYS A 121 39.47 -19.46 -20.86
C LYS A 121 40.29 -20.07 -19.71
N ASN A 122 39.83 -19.88 -18.47
CA ASN A 122 40.55 -20.34 -17.28
C ASN A 122 40.26 -21.81 -16.99
N MET A 123 39.04 -22.28 -17.22
CA MET A 123 38.60 -23.64 -16.86
C MET A 123 38.89 -24.68 -17.96
N GLU A 124 38.61 -24.36 -19.22
CA GLU A 124 38.86 -25.27 -20.35
C GLU A 124 40.16 -24.97 -21.10
N GLY A 125 40.88 -23.89 -20.74
CA GLY A 125 42.08 -23.47 -21.46
C GLY A 125 41.80 -22.93 -22.87
N LYS A 126 40.55 -22.61 -23.21
CA LYS A 126 40.17 -22.16 -24.56
C LYS A 126 40.70 -20.75 -24.85
N LYS A 127 41.12 -20.53 -26.10
CA LYS A 127 41.59 -19.22 -26.55
C LYS A 127 40.40 -18.28 -26.76
N LEU A 128 40.56 -17.03 -26.33
CA LEU A 128 39.52 -16.02 -26.47
C LEU A 128 39.13 -15.75 -27.94
N LYS A 129 40.08 -15.88 -28.88
CA LYS A 129 39.86 -15.70 -30.33
C LYS A 129 38.83 -16.70 -30.86
N ASP A 130 38.87 -17.93 -30.38
CA ASP A 130 37.99 -19.02 -30.81
C ASP A 130 36.57 -18.83 -30.27
N LEU A 131 36.46 -18.30 -29.05
CA LEU A 131 35.17 -17.97 -28.42
C LEU A 131 34.54 -16.70 -29.00
N LYS A 132 35.34 -15.71 -29.41
CA LYS A 132 34.85 -14.42 -29.90
C LYS A 132 33.99 -14.53 -31.17
N ASN A 133 34.21 -15.54 -31.99
CA ASN A 133 33.46 -15.77 -33.24
C ASN A 133 32.26 -16.73 -33.07
N LYS A 134 31.97 -17.20 -31.85
CA LYS A 134 30.86 -18.12 -31.58
C LYS A 134 29.59 -17.38 -31.14
N SER A 135 28.43 -17.97 -31.39
CA SER A 135 27.15 -17.44 -30.89
C SER A 135 27.10 -17.45 -29.36
N PHE A 136 26.22 -16.61 -28.80
CA PHE A 136 26.01 -16.55 -27.35
C PHE A 136 25.53 -17.89 -26.80
N ASP A 137 24.54 -18.52 -27.44
CA ASP A 137 23.96 -19.80 -27.01
C ASP A 137 24.99 -20.93 -26.95
N TYR A 138 25.94 -20.94 -27.90
CA TYR A 138 27.04 -21.90 -27.88
C TYR A 138 27.97 -21.70 -26.68
N ILE A 139 28.29 -20.44 -26.35
CA ILE A 139 29.12 -20.09 -25.19
C ILE A 139 28.40 -20.41 -23.89
N GLN A 140 27.10 -20.13 -23.82
CA GLN A 140 26.26 -20.42 -22.66
C GLN A 140 26.18 -21.92 -22.38
N ASN A 141 25.93 -22.74 -23.41
CA ASN A 141 25.91 -24.20 -23.28
C ASN A 141 27.24 -24.79 -22.79
N MET A 142 28.39 -24.24 -23.19
CA MET A 142 29.70 -24.66 -22.66
C MET A 142 29.85 -24.27 -21.20
N PHE A 143 29.54 -23.02 -20.88
CA PHE A 143 29.61 -22.50 -19.52
C PHE A 143 28.77 -23.35 -18.57
N ASP A 144 27.51 -23.63 -18.91
CA ASP A 144 26.62 -24.42 -18.06
C ASP A 144 27.11 -25.86 -17.87
N ARG A 145 27.69 -26.46 -18.92
CA ARG A 145 28.29 -27.81 -18.85
C ARG A 145 29.44 -27.85 -17.87
N ASP A 146 30.37 -26.90 -17.96
CA ASP A 146 31.55 -26.88 -17.10
C ASP A 146 31.23 -26.42 -15.68
N PHE A 147 30.34 -25.44 -15.54
CA PHE A 147 29.87 -24.97 -14.25
C PHE A 147 29.18 -26.09 -13.46
N LYS A 148 28.40 -26.95 -14.13
CA LYS A 148 27.85 -28.19 -13.53
C LYS A 148 28.94 -29.16 -13.06
N ARG A 149 29.99 -29.38 -13.86
CA ARG A 149 31.12 -30.26 -13.46
C ARG A 149 31.81 -29.75 -12.20
N VAL A 150 32.02 -28.44 -12.10
CA VAL A 150 32.65 -27.79 -10.94
C VAL A 150 31.75 -27.89 -9.71
N ASN A 151 30.45 -27.65 -9.85
CA ASN A 151 29.52 -27.74 -8.73
C ASN A 151 29.40 -29.17 -8.18
N ILE A 152 29.42 -30.20 -9.03
CA ILE A 152 29.48 -31.60 -8.59
C ILE A 152 30.76 -31.86 -7.76
N PHE A 153 31.90 -31.32 -8.19
CA PHE A 153 33.15 -31.45 -7.44
C PHE A 153 33.14 -30.71 -6.10
N VAL A 154 32.44 -29.58 -6.00
CA VAL A 154 32.26 -28.82 -4.76
C VAL A 154 31.33 -29.56 -3.78
N ASP A 155 30.30 -30.25 -4.29
CA ASP A 155 29.32 -31.01 -3.49
C ASP A 155 30.00 -32.13 -2.67
N PHE A 156 30.96 -32.83 -3.27
CA PHE A 156 31.80 -33.82 -2.58
C PHE A 156 32.62 -33.22 -1.42
N LYS A 157 32.99 -31.94 -1.45
CA LYS A 157 33.71 -31.27 -0.35
C LYS A 157 32.78 -30.85 0.78
N THR A 158 31.54 -30.46 0.49
CA THR A 158 30.54 -30.12 1.52
C THR A 158 30.10 -31.34 2.32
N GLU A 159 30.12 -32.54 1.72
CA GLU A 159 29.94 -33.81 2.46
C GLU A 159 31.17 -34.22 3.29
N LEU A 160 32.39 -33.81 2.90
CA LEU A 160 33.62 -34.19 3.60
C LEU A 160 33.80 -33.49 4.98
N VAL A 161 33.11 -32.38 5.25
CA VAL A 161 33.13 -31.71 6.58
C VAL A 161 32.36 -32.51 7.64
N GLY A 162 31.50 -33.45 7.23
CA GLY A 162 30.89 -34.45 8.12
C GLY A 162 31.71 -35.74 8.25
N CYS A 163 32.77 -35.91 7.46
CA CYS A 163 33.48 -37.18 7.33
C CYS A 163 34.89 -37.05 7.92
N SER A 164 34.96 -36.83 9.24
CA SER A 164 36.09 -37.33 10.02
C SER A 164 35.96 -38.86 10.17
N LEU A 165 35.88 -39.58 9.04
CA LEU A 165 36.06 -41.02 9.05
C LEU A 165 37.53 -41.26 9.38
N LYS A 166 37.74 -41.69 10.62
CA LYS A 166 39.00 -42.21 11.12
C LYS A 166 39.59 -43.14 10.06
N ARG A 167 40.84 -42.85 9.70
CA ARG A 167 41.73 -43.73 8.93
C ARG A 167 41.56 -45.18 9.43
N ALA A 168 41.09 -46.06 8.57
CA ALA A 168 41.49 -47.47 8.59
C ALA A 168 42.49 -47.60 7.45
N GLY A 169 43.72 -47.97 7.80
CA GLY A 169 44.86 -47.93 6.90
C GLY A 169 44.70 -48.89 5.73
N GLU A 170 44.93 -48.38 4.53
CA GLU A 170 45.33 -49.19 3.41
C GLU A 170 46.58 -48.55 2.81
N GLU A 171 47.67 -49.28 2.94
CA GLU A 171 49.04 -48.90 2.64
C GLU A 171 49.22 -48.85 1.11
N LEU A 172 49.15 -47.65 0.52
CA LEU A 172 49.59 -47.47 -0.86
C LEU A 172 51.12 -47.43 -0.86
N THR A 173 51.72 -48.61 -1.04
CA THR A 173 53.13 -48.80 -1.34
C THR A 173 53.50 -48.01 -2.59
N GLN A 174 54.21 -46.89 -2.38
CA GLN A 174 54.84 -46.12 -3.44
C GLN A 174 55.99 -46.95 -4.04
N GLU A 175 55.71 -47.66 -5.13
CA GLU A 175 56.69 -48.43 -5.88
C GLU A 175 57.63 -47.47 -6.63
N SER A 176 58.70 -47.05 -5.95
CA SER A 176 59.80 -46.30 -6.54
C SER A 176 60.78 -47.26 -7.21
N ALA A 177 60.61 -47.48 -8.51
CA ALA A 177 61.58 -48.18 -9.33
C ALA A 177 62.86 -47.32 -9.50
N LYS A 178 63.89 -47.63 -8.69
CA LYS A 178 65.29 -47.24 -8.91
C LYS A 178 65.96 -48.15 -9.93
N LYS A 179 66.72 -47.56 -10.86
CA LYS A 179 68.12 -47.88 -11.29
C LYS A 179 68.42 -47.25 -12.67
N GLN A 180 69.61 -46.84 -13.10
CA GLN A 180 70.89 -46.36 -12.53
C GLN A 180 71.89 -46.25 -13.71
N LYS A 181 72.72 -45.18 -13.74
CA LYS A 181 74.15 -45.04 -14.16
C LYS A 181 74.37 -43.60 -14.65
N VAL A 182 75.09 -42.71 -13.96
CA VAL A 182 76.54 -42.64 -13.65
C VAL A 182 77.42 -42.76 -14.89
N GLU A 183 77.93 -41.62 -15.35
CA GLU A 183 79.33 -41.44 -15.76
C GLU A 183 79.81 -40.09 -15.22
N ASP A 184 80.81 -40.15 -14.34
CA ASP A 184 81.64 -39.02 -13.91
C ASP A 184 82.65 -38.70 -15.01
N GLU A 185 82.91 -37.43 -15.28
CA GLU A 185 84.28 -37.01 -15.61
C GLU A 185 84.60 -35.61 -15.09
N LYS A 186 85.51 -35.59 -14.12
CA LYS A 186 86.25 -34.42 -13.62
C LYS A 186 87.01 -33.76 -14.77
N ASN A 187 87.13 -32.43 -14.80
CA ASN A 187 88.39 -31.77 -14.44
C ASN A 187 88.28 -30.23 -14.38
N ASN A 188 89.07 -29.68 -13.45
CA ASN A 188 89.30 -28.28 -13.15
C ASN A 188 90.08 -27.52 -14.23
N ARG A 189 89.88 -26.19 -14.29
CA ARG A 189 90.93 -25.15 -14.16
C ARG A 189 90.23 -23.79 -14.17
N ALA A 190 90.29 -23.05 -13.06
CA ALA A 190 91.36 -22.10 -12.68
C ALA A 190 91.22 -20.78 -13.44
#